data_AF-A0A3N5Q840-F1
#
_entry.id   AF-A0A3N5Q840-F1
#
_cell.length_a   1.000
_cell.length_b   1.000
_cell.length_c   1.000
_cell.angle_alpha   90.00
_cell.angle_beta   90.00
_cell.angle_gamma   90.00
#
_symmetry.space_group_name_H-M   'P 1'
#
loop_
_entity.id
_entity.type
_entity.pdbx_description
1 polymer ?
#
loop_
_entity_poly.entity_id
_entity_poly.type
_entity_poly.pdbx_seq_one_letter_code
_entity_poly.pdbx_strand_id
1 'polypeptide(L)'
;MFHNSSIYFHCAPVGHKLDNLASCENVSFNVVTDVWVAPIFSGQNMKFNGFDTNFNSIIIFGKAREVIGKEKLEVFIAFLKKFLEICQCQKYEPDGIRYIEKSMKKTKLIKIEIEHMTGKRGIRNLPVKE
;
A
#
# COMPACT_ATOMS: atom_id res chain seq x y z
N MET A 1 -4.15 0.44 -1.66
CA MET A 1 -4.56 -0.79 -2.37
C MET A 1 -4.19 -0.63 -3.83
N PHE A 2 -3.49 -1.61 -4.41
CA PHE A 2 -3.34 -1.70 -5.86
C PHE A 2 -4.61 -2.33 -6.46
N HIS A 3 -5.23 -1.66 -7.44
CA HIS A 3 -6.42 -2.12 -8.14
C HIS A 3 -6.46 -1.44 -9.52
N ASN A 4 -6.84 -2.15 -10.58
CA ASN A 4 -6.91 -1.62 -11.96
C ASN A 4 -5.72 -0.73 -12.35
N SER A 5 -4.49 -1.23 -12.13
CA SER A 5 -3.24 -0.54 -12.45
C SER A 5 -3.05 0.82 -11.77
N SER A 6 -3.70 1.04 -10.62
CA SER A 6 -3.59 2.28 -9.83
C SER A 6 -3.50 1.98 -8.35
N ILE A 7 -2.97 2.94 -7.58
CA ILE A 7 -2.98 2.86 -6.11
C ILE A 7 -4.13 3.70 -5.58
N TYR A 8 -4.94 3.11 -4.70
CA TYR A 8 -6.02 3.80 -4.01
C TYR A 8 -5.78 3.82 -2.51
N PHE A 9 -6.09 4.93 -1.85
CA PHE A 9 -6.15 5.03 -0.39
C PHE A 9 -7.23 6.03 0.04
N HIS A 10 -7.84 5.79 1.19
CA HIS A 10 -8.80 6.72 1.78
C HIS A 10 -8.14 7.60 2.83
N CYS A 11 -8.73 8.75 3.14
CA CYS A 11 -8.29 9.63 4.23
C CYS A 11 -9.41 10.55 4.74
N ALA A 12 -9.09 11.30 5.81
CA ALA A 12 -9.91 12.39 6.30
C ALA A 12 -10.14 13.45 5.20
N PRO A 13 -11.23 14.22 5.25
CA PRO A 13 -11.58 15.18 4.19
C PRO A 13 -10.73 16.45 4.18
N VAL A 14 -9.91 16.68 5.21
CA VAL A 14 -9.05 17.85 5.40
C VAL A 14 -7.68 17.43 5.93
N GLY A 15 -6.69 18.31 5.77
CA GLY A 15 -5.37 18.21 6.39
C GLY A 15 -4.22 18.39 5.40
N HIS A 16 -3.02 18.64 5.93
CA HIS A 16 -1.82 19.04 5.17
C HIS A 16 -1.51 18.17 3.94
N LYS A 17 -1.76 16.85 4.01
CA LYS A 17 -1.59 15.97 2.84
C LYS A 17 -2.44 16.41 1.65
N LEU A 18 -3.71 16.75 1.90
CA LEU A 18 -4.63 17.17 0.85
C LEU A 18 -4.30 18.56 0.33
N ASP A 19 -3.84 19.46 1.22
CA ASP A 19 -3.37 20.79 0.82
C ASP A 19 -2.16 20.66 -0.13
N ASN A 20 -1.20 19.78 0.21
CA ASN A 20 -0.06 19.48 -0.64
C ASN A 20 -0.49 18.86 -1.97
N LEU A 21 -1.41 17.88 -1.97
CA LEU A 21 -1.93 17.26 -3.18
C LEU A 21 -2.68 18.25 -4.08
N ALA A 22 -3.38 19.23 -3.50
CA ALA A 22 -4.03 20.30 -4.25
C ALA A 22 -3.01 21.26 -4.90
N SER A 23 -1.84 21.45 -4.27
CA SER A 23 -0.76 22.28 -4.83
C SER A 23 0.12 21.55 -5.85
N CYS A 24 0.27 20.23 -5.71
CA CYS A 24 1.12 19.41 -6.56
C CYS A 24 0.60 17.96 -6.57
N GLU A 25 0.15 17.51 -7.74
CA GLU A 25 -0.37 16.16 -7.94
C GLU A 25 0.74 15.09 -8.02
N ASN A 26 1.99 15.50 -8.27
CA ASN A 26 3.11 14.57 -8.40
C ASN A 26 3.46 13.97 -7.04
N VAL A 27 3.42 12.64 -6.95
CA VAL A 27 3.66 11.89 -5.72
C VAL A 27 4.60 10.72 -5.94
N SER A 28 5.27 10.35 -4.85
CA SER A 28 5.84 9.02 -4.71
C SER A 28 5.06 8.20 -3.68
N PHE A 29 4.89 6.90 -3.93
CA PHE A 29 4.28 5.96 -2.99
C PHE A 29 5.21 4.76 -2.80
N ASN A 30 5.58 4.48 -1.55
CA ASN A 30 6.51 3.40 -1.22
C ASN A 30 5.81 2.32 -0.37
N VAL A 31 6.08 1.06 -0.71
CA VAL A 31 5.65 -0.11 0.07
C VAL A 31 6.88 -0.93 0.40
N VAL A 32 7.01 -1.34 1.66
CA VAL A 32 8.10 -2.17 2.15
C VAL A 32 7.53 -3.44 2.81
N THR A 33 8.15 -4.58 2.56
CA THR A 33 7.86 -5.87 3.22
C THR A 33 9.15 -6.55 3.64
N ASP A 34 9.05 -7.65 4.40
CA ASP A 34 10.18 -8.52 4.70
C ASP A 34 11.33 -7.77 5.42
N VAL A 35 10.97 -6.97 6.42
CA VAL A 35 11.91 -6.10 7.14
C VAL A 35 12.48 -6.81 8.36
N TRP A 36 13.80 -6.98 8.39
CA TRP A 36 14.53 -7.42 9.59
C TRP A 36 15.99 -6.98 9.55
N VAL A 37 16.59 -6.84 10.73
CA VAL A 37 18.05 -6.61 10.85
C VAL A 37 18.78 -7.93 10.60
N ALA A 38 19.67 -7.94 9.61
CA ALA A 38 20.44 -9.10 9.18
C ALA A 38 21.91 -8.95 9.60
N PRO A 39 22.50 -9.90 10.33
CA PRO A 39 23.94 -9.93 10.55
C PRO A 39 24.68 -10.23 9.25
N ILE A 40 25.76 -9.50 8.99
CA ILE A 40 26.64 -9.71 7.84
C ILE A 40 27.83 -10.54 8.31
N PHE A 41 28.06 -11.65 7.61
CA PHE A 41 29.25 -12.48 7.80
C PHE A 41 30.12 -12.44 6.54
N SER A 42 31.44 -12.51 6.69
CA SER A 42 32.38 -12.42 5.57
C SER A 42 33.56 -13.38 5.75
N GLY A 43 34.15 -13.81 4.62
CA GLY A 43 35.26 -14.76 4.59
C GLY A 43 34.85 -16.21 4.85
N GLN A 44 35.80 -17.13 4.66
CA GLN A 44 35.55 -18.58 4.78
C GLN A 44 35.21 -19.01 6.23
N ASN A 45 35.59 -18.22 7.24
CA ASN A 45 35.36 -18.52 8.65
C ASN A 45 34.07 -17.89 9.21
N MET A 46 33.16 -17.38 8.36
CA MET A 46 31.95 -16.66 8.77
C MET A 46 32.22 -15.58 9.84
N LYS A 47 33.19 -14.70 9.58
CA LYS A 47 33.52 -13.63 10.53
C LYS A 47 32.40 -12.58 10.51
N PHE A 48 31.84 -12.27 11.67
CA PHE A 48 30.89 -11.17 11.82
C PHE A 48 31.52 -9.84 11.37
N ASN A 49 30.81 -9.11 10.50
CA ASN A 49 31.28 -7.87 9.88
C ASN A 49 30.25 -6.72 9.95
N GLY A 50 29.21 -6.85 10.79
CA GLY A 50 28.23 -5.80 11.03
C GLY A 50 26.80 -6.23 10.76
N PHE A 51 25.92 -5.25 10.56
CA PHE A 51 24.50 -5.45 10.32
C PHE A 51 24.04 -4.71 9.06
N ASP A 52 23.08 -5.31 8.35
CA ASP A 52 22.27 -4.65 7.32
C ASP A 52 20.79 -4.74 7.71
N THR A 53 19.91 -4.02 7.02
CA THR A 53 18.46 -4.23 7.11
C THR A 53 17.99 -4.88 5.82
N ASN A 54 17.56 -6.13 5.91
CA ASN A 54 16.85 -6.75 4.80
C ASN A 54 15.50 -6.08 4.63
N PHE A 55 15.11 -5.80 3.39
CA PHE A 55 13.76 -5.43 3.03
C PHE A 55 13.51 -5.66 1.54
N ASN A 56 12.25 -5.93 1.18
CA ASN A 56 11.74 -5.78 -0.16
C ASN A 56 11.01 -4.44 -0.25
N SER A 57 11.22 -3.65 -1.29
CA SER A 57 10.50 -2.39 -1.47
C SER A 57 10.08 -2.16 -2.90
N ILE A 58 8.93 -1.50 -3.08
CA ILE A 58 8.50 -0.92 -4.35
C ILE A 58 8.33 0.58 -4.14
N ILE A 59 8.90 1.38 -5.03
CA ILE A 59 8.62 2.81 -5.14
C ILE A 59 7.88 3.08 -6.45
N ILE A 60 6.81 3.86 -6.33
CA ILE A 60 5.95 4.31 -7.41
C ILE A 60 6.10 5.82 -7.52
N PHE A 61 6.19 6.34 -8.74
CA PHE A 61 5.98 7.75 -9.05
C PHE A 61 4.74 7.88 -9.93
N GLY A 62 3.96 8.93 -9.70
CA GLY A 62 2.75 9.15 -10.47
C GLY A 62 1.96 10.36 -10.00
N LYS A 63 0.71 10.43 -10.45
CA LYS A 63 -0.18 11.57 -10.22
C LYS A 63 -1.36 11.21 -9.33
N ALA A 64 -1.53 11.96 -8.26
CA ALA A 64 -2.58 11.77 -7.28
C ALA A 64 -3.76 12.70 -7.53
N ARG A 65 -4.97 12.15 -7.53
CA ARG A 65 -6.22 12.91 -7.63
C ARG A 65 -7.31 12.38 -6.72
N GLU A 66 -8.24 13.25 -6.33
CA GLU A 66 -9.45 12.83 -5.64
C GLU A 66 -10.36 12.02 -6.59
N VAL A 67 -10.95 10.96 -6.05
CA VAL A 67 -11.92 10.10 -6.73
C VAL A 67 -13.32 10.44 -6.23
N ILE A 68 -14.23 10.68 -7.18
CA ILE A 68 -15.61 11.09 -6.92
C ILE A 68 -16.61 10.18 -7.68
N GLY A 69 -17.89 10.34 -7.38
CA GLY A 69 -18.97 9.66 -8.11
C GLY A 69 -18.90 8.13 -8.02
N LYS A 70 -19.20 7.46 -9.14
CA LYS A 70 -19.34 6.00 -9.21
C LYS A 70 -18.02 5.26 -8.92
N GLU A 71 -16.89 5.79 -9.43
CA GLU A 71 -15.55 5.24 -9.20
C GLU A 71 -15.27 5.12 -7.69
N LYS A 72 -15.71 6.10 -6.90
CA LYS A 72 -15.52 6.10 -5.44
C LYS A 72 -16.20 4.92 -4.76
N LEU A 73 -17.45 4.63 -5.12
CA LEU A 73 -18.20 3.52 -4.56
C LEU A 73 -17.59 2.17 -4.97
N GLU A 74 -17.27 2.02 -6.26
CA GLU A 74 -16.65 0.80 -6.81
C GLU A 74 -15.34 0.46 -6.08
N VAL A 75 -14.48 1.46 -5.83
CA VAL A 75 -13.22 1.25 -5.11
C VAL A 75 -13.44 0.95 -3.62
N PHE A 76 -14.44 1.54 -2.95
CA PHE A 76 -14.77 1.16 -1.58
C PHE A 76 -15.28 -0.27 -1.46
N ILE A 77 -16.07 -0.74 -2.44
CA ILE A 77 -16.47 -2.15 -2.52
C ILE A 77 -15.23 -3.03 -2.74
N ALA A 78 -14.27 -2.62 -3.58
CA ALA A 78 -13.01 -3.34 -3.74
C ALA A 78 -12.17 -3.38 -2.44
N PHE A 79 -12.16 -2.30 -1.64
CA PHE A 79 -11.56 -2.32 -0.30
C PHE A 79 -12.24 -3.32 0.63
N LEU A 80 -13.58 -3.32 0.67
CA LEU A 80 -14.35 -4.27 1.47
C LEU A 80 -13.94 -5.70 1.12
N LYS A 81 -13.93 -6.05 -0.17
CA LYS A 81 -13.54 -7.38 -0.66
C LYS A 81 -12.09 -7.74 -0.40
N LYS A 82 -11.18 -6.75 -0.40
CA LYS A 82 -9.76 -6.98 -0.09
C LYS A 82 -9.52 -7.33 1.37
N PHE A 83 -10.29 -6.74 2.29
CA PHE A 83 -10.09 -6.91 3.73
C PHE A 83 -11.02 -7.97 4.36
N LEU A 84 -12.05 -8.39 3.64
CA LEU A 84 -12.83 -9.57 4.00
C LEU A 84 -12.18 -10.83 3.41
N GLU A 85 -12.15 -11.90 4.20
CA GLU A 85 -11.80 -13.22 3.69
C GLU A 85 -12.95 -13.81 2.84
N ILE A 86 -12.64 -14.80 1.99
CA ILE A 86 -13.62 -15.42 1.08
C ILE A 86 -14.87 -15.92 1.81
N CYS A 87 -14.70 -16.55 2.98
CA CYS A 87 -15.79 -17.07 3.80
C CYS A 87 -16.66 -15.96 4.43
N GLN A 88 -16.15 -14.74 4.52
CA GLN A 88 -16.80 -13.60 5.18
C GLN A 88 -17.59 -12.74 4.20
N CYS A 89 -17.21 -12.71 2.91
CA CYS A 89 -17.86 -11.90 1.89
C CYS A 89 -19.36 -12.19 1.79
N GLN A 90 -19.77 -13.45 1.69
CA GLN A 90 -21.19 -13.79 1.51
C GLN A 90 -22.07 -13.39 2.72
N LYS A 91 -21.48 -13.35 3.92
CA LYS A 91 -22.19 -13.02 5.16
C LYS A 91 -22.24 -11.51 5.43
N TYR A 92 -21.15 -10.79 5.18
CA TYR A 92 -21.00 -9.41 5.65
C TYR A 92 -20.96 -8.37 4.52
N GLU A 93 -20.91 -8.77 3.24
CA GLU A 93 -20.92 -7.83 2.11
C GLU A 93 -22.14 -6.88 2.13
N PRO A 94 -23.39 -7.35 2.39
CA PRO A 94 -24.55 -6.44 2.44
C PRO A 94 -24.42 -5.36 3.53
N ASP A 95 -23.99 -5.75 4.74
CA ASP A 95 -23.78 -4.82 5.85
C ASP A 95 -22.61 -3.87 5.60
N GLY A 96 -21.54 -4.38 4.97
CA GLY A 96 -20.38 -3.60 4.57
C GLY A 96 -20.73 -2.54 3.52
N ILE A 97 -21.55 -2.88 2.53
CA ILE A 97 -22.04 -1.92 1.52
C ILE A 97 -22.87 -0.83 2.21
N ARG A 98 -23.82 -1.20 3.08
CA ARG A 98 -24.63 -0.24 3.85
C ARG A 98 -23.77 0.66 4.75
N TYR A 99 -22.68 0.13 5.32
CA TYR A 99 -21.72 0.92 6.09
C TYR A 99 -20.96 1.92 5.20
N ILE A 100 -20.52 1.51 4.02
CA ILE A 100 -19.86 2.37 3.03
C ILE A 100 -20.77 3.52 2.63
N GLU A 101 -22.03 3.25 2.26
CA GLU A 101 -22.98 4.29 1.82
C GLU A 101 -23.17 5.38 2.89
N LYS A 102 -23.23 5.00 4.17
CA LYS A 102 -23.36 5.93 5.30
C LYS A 102 -22.10 6.75 5.55
N SER A 103 -20.92 6.17 5.29
CA SER A 103 -19.64 6.74 5.71
C SER A 103 -18.86 7.40 4.57
N MET A 104 -19.16 7.08 3.30
CA MET A 104 -18.39 7.52 2.14
C MET A 104 -18.38 9.04 1.93
N LYS A 105 -19.40 9.75 2.44
CA LYS A 105 -19.45 11.22 2.38
C LYS A 105 -18.47 11.87 3.36
N LYS A 106 -18.06 11.15 4.41
CA LYS A 106 -17.15 11.62 5.46
C LYS A 106 -15.68 11.28 5.19
N THR A 107 -15.39 10.64 4.06
CA THR A 107 -14.03 10.22 3.67
C THR A 107 -13.71 10.74 2.29
N LYS A 108 -12.43 11.07 2.05
CA LYS A 108 -11.90 11.26 0.69
C LYS A 108 -11.22 10.00 0.23
N LEU A 109 -11.29 9.75 -1.07
CA LEU A 109 -10.59 8.65 -1.73
C LEU A 109 -9.63 9.26 -2.73
N ILE A 110 -8.37 8.85 -2.66
CA ILE A 110 -7.31 9.31 -3.56
C ILE A 110 -6.87 8.14 -4.43
N LYS A 111 -6.73 8.42 -5.73
CA LYS A 111 -6.12 7.54 -6.72
C LYS A 111 -4.76 8.09 -7.08
N ILE A 112 -3.76 7.23 -7.17
CA ILE A 112 -2.47 7.50 -7.81
C ILE A 112 -2.44 6.73 -9.12
N GLU A 113 -2.41 7.47 -10.22
CA GLU A 113 -2.14 6.95 -11.56
C GLU A 113 -0.63 6.74 -11.68
N ILE A 114 -0.23 5.50 -11.95
CA ILE A 114 1.17 5.07 -11.91
C ILE A 114 1.85 5.46 -13.21
N GLU A 115 2.88 6.29 -13.14
CA GLU A 115 3.71 6.68 -14.28
C GLU A 115 5.00 5.85 -14.33
N HIS A 116 5.60 5.57 -13.18
CA HIS A 116 6.81 4.79 -13.05
C HIS A 116 6.78 3.93 -11.79
N MET A 117 7.31 2.71 -11.87
CA MET A 117 7.42 1.80 -10.73
C MET A 117 8.74 1.03 -10.79
N THR A 118 9.50 1.06 -9.70
CA THR A 118 10.72 0.26 -9.53
C THR A 118 10.70 -0.49 -8.20
N GLY A 119 11.37 -1.64 -8.16
CA GLY A 119 11.46 -2.49 -6.98
C GLY A 119 12.90 -2.84 -6.62
N LYS A 120 13.17 -2.89 -5.32
CA LYS A 120 14.41 -3.44 -4.74
C LYS A 120 14.04 -4.71 -3.97
N ARG A 121 14.71 -5.81 -4.28
CA ARG A 121 14.56 -7.06 -3.54
C ARG A 121 15.73 -7.21 -2.57
N GLY A 122 15.43 -7.61 -1.34
CA GLY A 122 16.41 -7.93 -0.30
C GLY A 122 17.12 -9.26 -0.53
N ILE A 123 17.91 -9.66 0.45
CA ILE A 123 18.70 -10.90 0.52
C ILE A 123 17.75 -12.11 0.61
N ARG A 124 17.96 -13.13 -0.25
CA ARG A 124 17.13 -14.35 -0.31
C ARG A 124 17.57 -15.47 0.65
N ASN A 125 18.84 -15.49 1.04
CA ASN A 125 19.46 -16.64 1.68
C ASN A 125 20.09 -16.22 3.00
N LEU A 126 19.39 -16.47 4.10
CA LEU A 126 20.07 -16.67 5.38
C LEU A 126 20.46 -18.16 5.45
N PRO A 127 21.66 -18.51 5.93
CA PRO A 127 21.92 -19.90 6.32
C PRO A 127 20.84 -20.29 7.34
N VAL A 128 20.02 -21.26 6.99
CA VAL A 128 19.04 -21.85 7.91
C VAL A 128 19.86 -22.39 9.09
N LYS A 129 19.56 -21.95 10.31
CA LYS A 129 20.06 -22.65 11.49
C LYS A 129 19.39 -24.02 11.50
N GLU A 130 20.18 -25.08 11.30
CA GLU A 130 19.83 -26.43 11.75
C GLU A 130 19.67 -26.46 13.28
#